data_AF-A0A494TIT9-F1
#
_entry.id   AF-A0A494TIT9-F1
#
_cell.length_a   1.000
_cell.length_b   1.000
_cell.length_c   1.000
_cell.angle_alpha   90.00
_cell.angle_beta   90.00
_cell.angle_gamma   90.00
#
_symmetry.space_group_name_H-M   'P 1'
#
loop_
_entity.id
_entity.type
_entity.pdbx_description
1 polymer ?
#
loop_
_entity_poly.entity_id
_entity_poly.type
_entity_poly.pdbx_seq_one_letter_code
_entity_poly.pdbx_strand_id
1 'polypeptide(L)' 'MRRIIHTTPVNFRADPNLIAAAEAKARREGMSMSELMRAALRREVREAA' A
#
# COMPACT_ATOMS: atom_id res chain seq x y z
N MET A 1 -8.14 -18.20 -14.86
CA MET A 1 -8.58 -17.67 -13.54
C MET A 1 -8.83 -16.17 -13.67
N ARG A 2 -10.08 -15.70 -13.55
CA ARG A 2 -10.38 -14.26 -13.48
C ARG A 2 -9.99 -13.77 -12.09
N ARG A 3 -8.89 -13.02 -11.98
CA ARG A 3 -8.52 -12.32 -10.73
C ARG A 3 -9.57 -11.24 -10.49
N ILE A 4 -10.34 -11.35 -9.41
CA ILE A 4 -11.19 -10.26 -8.95
C ILE A 4 -10.26 -9.14 -8.52
N ILE A 5 -10.20 -8.05 -9.29
CA ILE A 5 -9.52 -6.84 -8.87
C ILE A 5 -10.54 -6.07 -8.05
N HIS A 6 -10.38 -6.07 -6.73
CA HIS A 6 -11.12 -5.16 -5.87
C HIS A 6 -10.61 -3.74 -6.14
N THR A 7 -11.42 -2.93 -6.84
CA THR A 7 -11.13 -1.53 -7.16
C THR A 7 -11.76 -0.56 -6.16
N THR A 8 -12.37 -1.09 -5.09
CA THR A 8 -13.08 -0.29 -4.09
C THR A 8 -12.11 0.66 -3.37
N PRO A 9 -12.40 1.97 -3.31
CA PRO A 9 -11.59 2.90 -2.56
C PRO A 9 -11.67 2.57 -1.06
N VAL A 10 -10.51 2.58 -0.40
CA VAL A 10 -10.40 2.41 1.05
C VAL A 10 -9.96 3.73 1.65
N ASN A 11 -10.76 4.28 2.55
CA ASN A 11 -10.48 5.53 3.25
C ASN A 11 -10.29 5.27 4.75
N PHE A 12 -9.19 5.77 5.30
CA PHE A 12 -8.92 5.72 6.74
C PHE A 12 -8.08 6.93 7.13
N ARG A 13 -8.03 7.24 8.42
CA ARG A 13 -7.16 8.28 8.96
C ARG A 13 -5.78 7.69 9.21
N ALA A 14 -4.74 8.42 8.83
CA ALA A 14 -3.36 8.06 9.09
C ALA A 14 -2.59 9.27 9.60
N ASP A 15 -1.53 9.01 10.35
CA ASP A 15 -0.62 10.06 10.82
C ASP A 15 0.05 10.76 9.61
N PRO A 16 0.09 12.11 9.56
CA PRO A 16 0.69 12.83 8.45
C PRO A 16 2.17 12.52 8.22
N ASN A 17 2.95 12.26 9.27
CA ASN A 17 4.36 11.89 9.14
C ASN A 17 4.49 10.50 8.51
N LEU A 18 3.58 9.58 8.85
CA LEU A 18 3.53 8.27 8.21
C LEU A 18 3.24 8.39 6.71
N ILE A 19 2.32 9.27 6.32
CA ILE A 19 2.01 9.53 4.91
C ILE A 19 3.25 10.08 4.19
N ALA A 20 3.92 11.09 4.75
CA ALA A 20 5.11 11.68 4.17
C ALA A 20 6.26 10.66 4.01
N ALA A 21 6.48 9.82 5.01
CA ALA A 21 7.47 8.75 4.95
C ALA A 21 7.13 7.71 3.87
N ALA A 22 5.86 7.34 3.74
CA ALA A 22 5.39 6.44 2.70
C ALA A 22 5.56 7.03 1.29
N GLU A 23 5.27 8.32 1.09
CA GLU A 23 5.49 9.02 -0.18
C GLU A 23 6.97 9.06 -0.57
N ALA A 24 7.85 9.37 0.38
CA ALA A 24 9.30 9.36 0.15
C ALA A 24 9.79 7.96 -0.25
N LYS A 25 9.29 6.91 0.41
CA LYS A 25 9.61 5.53 0.08
C LYS A 25 9.10 5.14 -1.31
N ALA A 26 7.84 5.45 -1.63
CA ALA A 26 7.23 5.14 -2.91
C ALA A 26 8.06 5.76 -4.06
N ARG A 27 8.42 7.05 -3.93
CA ARG A 27 9.28 7.74 -4.89
C ARG A 27 10.64 7.08 -5.07
N ARG A 28 11.32 6.72 -3.96
CA ARG A 28 12.63 6.07 -3.99
C ARG A 28 12.59 4.71 -4.69
N GLU A 29 11.48 3.99 -4.57
CA GLU A 29 11.30 2.65 -5.18
C GLU A 29 10.65 2.73 -6.58
N GLY A 30 10.40 3.92 -7.12
CA GLY A 30 9.74 4.10 -8.42
C GLY A 30 8.29 3.60 -8.44
N MET A 31 7.62 3.58 -7.28
CA MET A 31 6.25 3.11 -7.11
C MET A 31 5.28 4.27 -6.88
N SER A 32 4.01 4.05 -7.23
CA SER A 32 2.91 4.85 -6.71
C SER A 32 2.61 4.52 -5.24
N MET A 33 1.95 5.42 -4.53
CA MET A 33 1.48 5.18 -3.16
C MET A 33 0.62 3.90 -3.06
N SER A 34 -0.33 3.72 -3.99
CA SER A 34 -1.20 2.55 -4.02
C SER A 34 -0.45 1.24 -4.27
N GLU A 35 0.67 1.27 -5.00
CA GLU A 35 1.53 0.10 -5.18
C GLU A 35 2.30 -0.23 -3.90
N LEU A 36 2.89 0.79 -3.28
CA LEU A 36 3.60 0.63 -2.00
C LEU A 36 2.65 0.04 -0.94
N MET A 37 1.45 0.59 -0.80
CA MET A 37 0.46 0.12 0.18
C MET A 37 0.05 -1.34 -0.09
N ARG A 38 -0.21 -1.70 -1.36
CA ARG A 38 -0.51 -3.09 -1.73
C ARG A 38 0.66 -4.03 -1.45
N ALA A 39 1.90 -3.61 -1.71
CA ALA A 39 3.08 -4.41 -1.44
C ALA A 39 3.29 -4.62 0.07
N ALA A 40 3.13 -3.57 0.87
CA ALA A 40 3.22 -3.65 2.33
C ALA A 40 2.15 -4.58 2.91
N LEU A 41 0.90 -4.43 2.50
CA LEU A 41 -0.19 -5.28 2.96
C LEU A 41 0.02 -6.75 2.59
N ARG A 42 0.50 -7.04 1.36
CA ARG A 42 0.81 -8.41 0.95
C ARG A 42 1.95 -9.04 1.75
N ARG A 43 2.95 -8.25 2.17
CA ARG A 43 4.04 -8.73 3.02
C ARG A 43 3.49 -9.11 4.39
N GLU A 44 2.75 -8.21 5.02
CA GLU A 44 2.16 -8.43 6.36
C GLU A 44 1.24 -9.65 6.39
N VAL A 45 0.32 -9.76 5.43
CA VAL A 45 -0.63 -10.87 5.36
C VAL A 45 0.06 -12.21 5.09
N ARG A 46 1.18 -12.21 4.34
CA ARG A 46 1.96 -13.43 4.11
C ARG A 46 2.68 -13.89 5.37
N GLU A 47 3.17 -12.95 6.18
CA GLU A 47 3.86 -13.26 7.44
C GLU A 47 2.88 -13.71 8.53
N ALA A 48 1.61 -13.31 8.43
CA ALA A 48 0.54 -13.68 9.36
C ALA A 48 -0.19 -15.00 9.03
N ALA A 49 0.17 -15.69 7.94
CA ALA A 49 -0.46 -16.93 7.46
C ALA A 49 0.49 -18.13 7.57
#